data_AF-A0A085LLU5-F1
#
_entry.id   AF-A0A085LLU5-F1
#
_cell.length_a   1.000
_cell.length_b   1.000
_cell.length_c   1.000
_cell.angle_alpha   90.00
_cell.angle_beta   90.00
_cell.angle_gamma   90.00
#
_symmetry.space_group_name_H-M   'P 1'
#
loop_
_entity.id
_entity.type
_entity.pdbx_description
1 polymer ?
#
loop_
_entity_poly.entity_id
_entity_poly.type
_entity_poly.pdbx_seq_one_letter_code
_entity_poly.pdbx_strand_id
1 'polypeptide(L)'
;MGSKPGPQLQKNLVLSRNVPIKKRNKRTPSNLARLRAVYMGTLYFLKRWLHKTVYEALVKHIHFATRTVCIAQNQVLRRKLNWLQVRLTRKPPNPGRNIPHGTMDTELTTGVINLSASPLSEREKTILKEGLNFVRTPKQPAFLDIIASVEDNLSSVDTQKGTQTRRNSSTLTLNHHFNTTPNLSRYEMNCLNQLKRQSNGIITKANEGNQIVILVITTYSEKMTEILNTNKYTTLSNEPTEASRQNT
;
A
#
# COMPACT_ATOMS: atom_id res chain seq x y z
N MET A 1 -27.14 38.63 -21.59
CA MET A 1 -26.71 37.96 -22.84
C MET A 1 -25.35 37.30 -22.58
N GLY A 2 -25.29 35.98 -22.67
CA GLY A 2 -24.18 35.17 -22.17
C GLY A 2 -22.90 35.32 -23.00
N SER A 3 -21.80 35.66 -22.31
CA SER A 3 -20.48 35.81 -22.88
C SER A 3 -19.91 34.43 -23.26
N LYS A 4 -19.57 34.25 -24.54
CA LYS A 4 -18.99 33.00 -25.06
C LYS A 4 -17.58 32.81 -24.49
N PRO A 5 -17.21 31.62 -23.98
CA PRO A 5 -15.85 31.36 -23.55
C PRO A 5 -14.89 31.30 -24.75
N GLY A 6 -13.73 31.93 -24.60
CA GLY A 6 -12.73 32.10 -25.65
C GLY A 6 -12.07 30.80 -26.16
N PRO A 7 -11.42 30.85 -27.34
CA PRO A 7 -10.96 29.70 -28.14
C PRO A 7 -9.90 28.80 -27.49
N GLN A 8 -9.37 29.15 -26.31
CA GLN A 8 -8.43 28.33 -25.54
C GLN A 8 -9.15 27.22 -24.73
N LEU A 9 -10.39 27.44 -24.29
CA LEU A 9 -11.14 26.44 -23.51
C LEU A 9 -11.68 25.29 -24.37
N GLN A 10 -11.91 25.51 -25.66
CA GLN A 10 -12.29 24.45 -26.60
C GLN A 10 -11.12 23.51 -26.93
N LYS A 11 -9.88 24.01 -26.94
CA LYS A 11 -8.69 23.19 -27.21
C LYS A 11 -8.44 22.17 -26.10
N ASN A 12 -8.70 22.52 -24.84
CA ASN A 12 -8.52 21.62 -23.69
C ASN A 12 -9.63 20.56 -23.55
N LEU A 13 -10.84 20.83 -24.05
CA LEU A 13 -11.91 19.82 -24.16
C LEU A 13 -11.67 18.83 -25.31
N VAL A 14 -10.99 19.27 -26.38
CA VAL A 14 -10.65 18.42 -27.52
C VAL A 14 -9.42 17.54 -27.22
N LEU A 15 -8.44 18.01 -26.45
CA LEU A 15 -7.27 17.19 -26.09
C LEU A 15 -7.56 16.09 -25.07
N SER A 16 -8.55 16.26 -24.18
CA SER A 16 -8.93 15.22 -23.20
C SER A 16 -9.67 14.02 -23.83
N ARG A 17 -10.21 14.18 -25.05
CA ARG A 17 -10.91 13.10 -25.78
C ARG A 17 -9.99 12.18 -26.57
N ASN A 18 -8.70 12.50 -26.72
CA ASN A 18 -7.78 11.79 -27.60
C ASN A 18 -6.58 11.15 -26.88
N VAL A 19 -6.78 10.58 -25.68
CA VAL A 19 -5.83 9.59 -25.16
C VAL A 19 -6.15 8.26 -25.84
N PRO A 20 -5.25 7.68 -26.66
CA PRO A 20 -5.50 6.40 -27.29
C PRO A 20 -5.57 5.32 -26.21
N ILE A 21 -6.79 4.88 -25.91
CA ILE A 21 -7.02 3.63 -25.20
C ILE A 21 -6.34 2.56 -26.05
N LYS A 22 -5.22 2.00 -25.53
CA LYS A 22 -4.50 0.87 -26.11
C LYS A 22 -5.53 -0.09 -26.69
N LYS A 23 -5.52 -0.25 -28.03
CA LYS A 23 -6.43 -1.14 -28.78
C LYS A 23 -6.33 -2.53 -28.16
N ARG A 24 -7.26 -2.85 -27.27
CA ARG A 24 -7.46 -4.19 -26.76
C ARG A 24 -8.03 -4.98 -27.94
N ASN A 25 -7.18 -5.84 -28.49
CA ASN A 25 -7.46 -6.91 -29.46
C ASN A 25 -8.89 -6.88 -30.05
N LYS A 26 -9.07 -6.23 -31.21
CA LYS A 26 -10.24 -6.42 -32.07
C LYS A 26 -10.14 -7.80 -32.74
N ARG A 27 -10.33 -8.87 -31.97
CA ARG A 27 -10.64 -10.19 -32.54
C ARG A 27 -12.08 -10.56 -32.17
N THR A 28 -12.91 -10.46 -33.21
CA THR A 28 -14.18 -11.15 -33.49
C THR A 28 -15.46 -10.81 -32.69
N PRO A 29 -16.48 -10.23 -33.35
CA PRO A 29 -17.88 -10.28 -32.91
C PRO A 29 -18.54 -11.66 -33.11
N SER A 30 -17.82 -12.68 -33.59
CA SER A 30 -18.37 -13.98 -34.04
C SER A 30 -18.26 -15.13 -33.03
N ASN A 31 -17.69 -14.93 -31.84
CA ASN A 31 -17.44 -16.05 -30.91
C ASN A 31 -18.67 -16.44 -30.07
N LEU A 32 -19.51 -15.49 -29.65
CA LEU A 32 -20.63 -15.81 -28.74
C LEU A 32 -21.77 -16.55 -29.45
N ALA A 33 -22.15 -16.10 -30.65
CA ALA A 33 -23.20 -16.75 -31.44
C ALA A 33 -22.78 -18.17 -31.83
N ARG A 34 -21.51 -18.36 -32.24
CA ARG A 34 -20.94 -19.67 -32.54
C ARG A 34 -20.89 -20.58 -31.30
N LEU A 35 -20.44 -20.04 -30.15
CA LEU A 35 -20.40 -20.80 -28.91
C LEU A 35 -21.80 -21.19 -28.42
N ARG A 36 -22.80 -20.31 -28.58
CA ARG A 36 -24.21 -20.62 -28.30
C ARG A 36 -24.74 -21.70 -29.23
N ALA A 37 -24.43 -21.64 -30.52
CA ALA A 37 -24.84 -22.67 -31.48
C ALA A 37 -24.22 -24.03 -31.13
N VAL A 38 -22.93 -24.08 -30.80
CA VAL A 38 -22.24 -25.30 -30.35
C VAL A 38 -22.87 -25.83 -29.06
N TYR A 39 -23.09 -24.97 -28.07
CA TYR A 39 -23.74 -25.33 -26.80
C TYR A 39 -25.14 -25.92 -27.01
N MET A 40 -25.98 -25.25 -27.81
CA MET A 40 -27.33 -25.72 -28.10
C MET A 40 -27.33 -27.04 -28.89
N GLY A 41 -26.42 -27.20 -29.86
CA GLY A 41 -26.24 -28.45 -30.59
C GLY A 41 -25.84 -29.61 -29.69
N THR A 42 -24.90 -29.38 -28.77
CA THR A 42 -24.47 -30.40 -27.79
C THR A 42 -25.57 -30.77 -26.79
N LEU A 43 -26.38 -29.80 -26.33
CA LEU A 43 -27.52 -30.08 -25.46
C LEU A 43 -28.58 -30.93 -26.15
N TYR A 44 -28.89 -30.62 -27.41
CA TYR A 44 -29.87 -31.36 -28.19
C TYR A 44 -29.40 -32.80 -28.46
N PHE A 45 -28.11 -32.97 -28.77
CA PHE A 45 -27.48 -34.28 -28.90
C PHE A 45 -27.57 -35.09 -27.60
N LEU A 46 -27.15 -34.53 -26.47
CA LEU A 46 -27.18 -35.20 -25.17
C LEU A 46 -28.60 -35.57 -24.73
N LYS A 47 -29.59 -34.71 -25.01
CA LYS A 47 -31.01 -34.98 -24.70
C LYS A 47 -31.55 -36.22 -25.41
N ARG A 48 -31.02 -36.56 -26.59
CA ARG A 48 -31.45 -37.71 -27.39
C ARG A 48 -30.84 -39.03 -26.92
N TRP A 49 -29.66 -38.98 -26.29
CA TRP A 49 -28.88 -40.16 -25.89
C TRP A 49 -28.97 -40.48 -24.41
N LEU A 50 -29.21 -39.49 -23.54
CA LEU A 50 -29.33 -39.73 -22.10
C LEU A 50 -30.76 -40.01 -21.68
N HIS A 51 -30.90 -40.90 -20.68
CA HIS A 51 -32.15 -41.07 -19.96
C HIS A 51 -32.60 -39.74 -19.32
N LYS A 52 -33.91 -39.47 -19.36
CA LYS A 52 -34.51 -38.18 -18.99
C LYS A 52 -34.05 -37.66 -17.62
N THR A 53 -33.99 -38.53 -16.62
CA THR A 53 -33.59 -38.19 -15.25
C THR A 53 -32.13 -37.73 -15.16
N VAL A 54 -31.22 -38.38 -15.90
CA VAL A 54 -29.79 -38.03 -15.92
C VAL A 54 -29.56 -36.72 -16.68
N TYR A 55 -30.28 -36.52 -17.79
CA TYR A 55 -30.23 -35.27 -18.54
C TYR A 55 -30.71 -34.08 -17.71
N GLU A 56 -31.83 -34.21 -17.00
CA GLU A 56 -32.35 -33.15 -16.13
C GLU A 56 -31.39 -32.82 -14.97
N ALA A 57 -30.77 -33.83 -14.36
CA ALA A 57 -29.77 -33.62 -13.32
C ALA A 57 -28.53 -32.87 -13.85
N LEU A 58 -28.04 -33.24 -15.03
CA LEU A 58 -26.91 -32.58 -15.69
C LEU A 58 -27.22 -31.12 -16.02
N VAL A 59 -28.40 -30.84 -16.60
CA VAL A 59 -28.82 -29.47 -16.92
C VAL A 59 -28.94 -28.61 -15.67
N LYS A 60 -29.51 -29.14 -14.57
CA LYS A 60 -29.57 -28.45 -13.28
C LYS A 60 -28.18 -28.11 -12.75
N HIS A 61 -27.24 -29.06 -12.82
CA HIS A 61 -25.86 -28.85 -12.38
C HIS A 61 -25.15 -27.78 -13.23
N ILE A 62 -25.28 -27.83 -14.56
CA ILE A 62 -24.71 -26.82 -15.47
C ILE A 62 -25.29 -25.43 -15.16
N HIS A 63 -26.60 -25.33 -14.95
CA HIS A 63 -27.25 -24.07 -14.58
C HIS A 63 -26.71 -23.52 -13.26
N PHE A 64 -26.59 -24.37 -12.25
CA PHE A 64 -26.05 -24.00 -10.94
C PHE A 64 -24.61 -23.50 -11.06
N ALA A 65 -23.72 -24.27 -11.69
CA ALA A 65 -22.32 -23.90 -11.88
C ALA A 65 -22.17 -22.58 -12.66
N THR A 66 -22.94 -22.42 -13.74
CA THR A 66 -22.91 -21.20 -14.57
C THR A 66 -23.41 -19.98 -13.79
N ARG A 67 -24.47 -20.15 -12.98
CA ARG A 67 -25.00 -19.08 -12.13
C ARG A 67 -23.98 -18.64 -11.08
N THR A 68 -23.28 -19.59 -10.45
CA THR A 68 -22.23 -19.30 -9.46
C THR A 68 -21.07 -18.51 -10.08
N VAL A 69 -20.59 -18.93 -11.24
CA VAL A 69 -19.53 -18.21 -11.99
C VAL A 69 -20.00 -16.81 -12.38
N CYS A 70 -21.23 -16.67 -12.88
CA CYS A 70 -21.81 -15.38 -13.25
C CYS A 70 -21.90 -14.42 -12.05
N ILE A 71 -22.33 -14.90 -10.88
CA ILE A 71 -22.39 -14.11 -9.65
C ILE A 71 -20.98 -13.65 -9.25
N ALA A 72 -19.99 -14.54 -9.24
CA ALA A 72 -18.61 -14.20 -8.90
C ALA A 72 -18.01 -13.16 -9.87
N GLN A 73 -18.23 -13.33 -11.18
CA GLN A 73 -17.80 -12.36 -12.19
C GLN A 73 -18.48 -11.00 -12.01
N ASN A 74 -19.79 -10.99 -11.75
CA ASN A 74 -20.53 -9.77 -11.48
C ASN A 74 -20.05 -9.04 -10.23
N GLN A 75 -19.69 -9.77 -9.16
CA GLN A 75 -19.09 -9.16 -7.97
C GLN A 75 -17.74 -8.50 -8.28
N VAL A 76 -16.88 -9.16 -9.05
CA VAL A 76 -15.59 -8.58 -9.49
C VAL A 76 -15.81 -7.33 -10.33
N LEU A 77 -16.77 -7.35 -11.27
CA LEU A 77 -17.10 -6.20 -12.10
C LEU A 77 -17.68 -5.05 -11.28
N ARG A 78 -18.56 -5.32 -10.30
CA ARG A 78 -19.08 -4.32 -9.36
C ARG A 78 -17.97 -3.69 -8.52
N ARG A 79 -17.03 -4.49 -8.01
CA ARG A 79 -15.84 -3.97 -7.29
C ARG A 79 -15.00 -3.06 -8.18
N LYS A 80 -14.76 -3.45 -9.43
CA LYS A 80 -14.04 -2.61 -10.41
C LYS A 80 -14.79 -1.31 -10.70
N LEU A 81 -16.11 -1.37 -10.86
CA LEU A 81 -16.95 -0.19 -11.07
C LEU A 81 -16.90 0.76 -9.86
N ASN A 82 -17.06 0.24 -8.65
CA ASN A 82 -16.94 1.02 -7.42
C ASN A 82 -15.55 1.64 -7.31
N TRP A 83 -14.49 0.90 -7.65
CA TRP A 83 -13.13 1.43 -7.66
C TRP A 83 -12.95 2.58 -8.66
N LEU A 84 -13.52 2.45 -9.87
CA LEU A 84 -13.51 3.50 -10.88
C LEU A 84 -14.33 4.72 -10.45
N GLN A 85 -15.51 4.52 -9.86
CA GLN A 85 -16.33 5.59 -9.31
C GLN A 85 -15.58 6.34 -8.22
N VAL A 86 -15.00 5.64 -7.23
CA VAL A 86 -14.17 6.26 -6.19
C VAL A 86 -13.00 7.03 -6.78
N ARG A 87 -12.38 6.54 -7.85
CA ARG A 87 -11.28 7.25 -8.52
C ARG A 87 -11.75 8.51 -9.26
N LEU A 88 -12.97 8.52 -9.80
CA LEU A 88 -13.55 9.65 -10.51
C LEU A 88 -14.20 10.69 -9.56
N THR A 89 -14.71 10.25 -8.41
CA THR A 89 -15.39 11.11 -7.42
C THR A 89 -14.48 11.60 -6.30
N ARG A 90 -13.30 11.00 -6.12
CA ARG A 90 -12.22 11.64 -5.35
C ARG A 90 -11.85 12.93 -6.06
N LYS A 91 -12.33 14.06 -5.53
CA LYS A 91 -11.66 15.33 -5.74
C LYS A 91 -10.17 15.10 -5.43
N PRO A 92 -9.24 15.57 -6.26
CA PRO A 92 -7.83 15.57 -5.87
C PRO A 92 -7.73 16.21 -4.47
N PRO A 93 -6.75 15.80 -3.64
CA PRO A 93 -6.46 16.56 -2.42
C PRO A 93 -6.35 18.03 -2.83
N ASN A 94 -7.11 18.89 -2.18
CA ASN A 94 -7.23 20.30 -2.51
C ASN A 94 -5.80 20.87 -2.68
N PRO A 95 -5.39 21.35 -3.87
CA PRO A 95 -4.07 21.96 -4.03
C PRO A 95 -4.02 23.35 -3.36
N GLY A 96 -5.15 23.84 -2.85
CA GLY A 96 -5.23 25.07 -2.05
C GLY A 96 -4.96 24.81 -0.57
N ARG A 97 -3.69 24.58 -0.21
CA ARG A 97 -3.18 25.15 1.04
C ARG A 97 -2.46 26.43 0.60
N ASN A 98 -3.02 27.57 1.00
CA ASN A 98 -2.52 28.90 0.66
C ASN A 98 -0.99 28.92 0.73
N ILE A 99 -0.34 29.18 -0.41
CA ILE A 99 1.05 29.61 -0.42
C ILE A 99 0.99 31.10 -0.07
N PRO A 100 1.50 31.54 1.10
CA PRO A 100 1.79 32.94 1.28
C PRO A 100 2.94 33.28 0.34
N HIS A 101 2.72 34.27 -0.53
CA HIS A 101 3.78 34.87 -1.31
C HIS A 101 4.36 36.04 -0.49
N GLY A 102 5.69 36.08 -0.38
CA GLY A 102 6.45 37.01 0.48
C GLY A 102 6.85 36.31 1.78
N THR A 103 8.12 36.19 2.17
CA THR A 103 9.25 37.11 2.00
C THR A 103 10.53 36.28 2.07
N MET A 104 11.58 36.66 1.34
CA MET A 104 12.93 36.22 1.70
C MET A 104 13.18 36.72 3.10
N ASP A 105 13.41 35.85 4.07
CA ASP A 105 14.16 36.11 5.31
C ASP A 105 14.25 34.82 6.16
N THR A 106 15.47 34.35 6.37
CA THR A 106 15.91 33.37 7.41
C THR A 106 15.32 31.96 7.40
N GLU A 107 15.94 31.14 6.57
CA GLU A 107 15.84 29.68 6.42
C GLU A 107 16.39 28.91 7.65
N LEU A 108 15.69 28.93 8.80
CA LEU A 108 16.09 28.13 9.98
C LEU A 108 14.96 27.46 10.78
N THR A 109 13.70 27.42 10.32
CA THR A 109 12.60 26.92 11.17
C THR A 109 11.55 26.06 10.44
N THR A 110 11.96 25.10 9.60
CA THR A 110 11.01 24.13 9.04
C THR A 110 11.55 22.70 8.97
N GLY A 111 11.86 22.11 10.12
CA GLY A 111 11.79 20.65 10.39
C GLY A 111 12.74 19.72 9.62
N VAL A 112 13.33 20.13 8.50
CA VAL A 112 14.25 19.33 7.68
C VAL A 112 15.48 20.19 7.38
N ILE A 113 16.62 19.80 7.93
CA ILE A 113 17.92 20.45 7.73
C ILE A 113 18.75 19.58 6.78
N ASN A 114 19.11 20.12 5.64
CA ASN A 114 19.99 19.44 4.69
C ASN A 114 21.42 19.94 4.84
N LEU A 115 22.31 19.09 5.35
CA LEU A 115 23.75 19.35 5.42
C LEU A 115 24.52 18.51 4.40
N SER A 116 23.81 17.92 3.42
CA SER A 116 24.43 17.20 2.31
C SER A 116 24.62 18.11 1.09
N ALA A 117 25.57 17.75 0.22
CA ALA A 117 25.82 18.48 -1.03
C ALA A 117 24.72 18.27 -2.09
N SER A 118 23.82 17.30 -1.89
CA SER A 118 22.73 17.02 -2.84
C SER A 118 21.50 17.85 -2.48
N PRO A 119 20.93 18.63 -3.43
CA PRO A 119 19.73 19.41 -3.15
C PRO A 119 18.52 18.49 -2.97
N LEU A 120 17.71 18.77 -1.95
CA LEU A 120 16.42 18.12 -1.76
C LEU A 120 15.36 18.79 -2.63
N SER A 121 14.57 17.98 -3.32
CA SER A 121 13.34 18.43 -3.96
C SER A 121 12.33 18.90 -2.92
N GLU A 122 11.50 19.90 -3.26
CA GLU A 122 10.38 20.33 -2.42
C GLU A 122 9.47 19.17 -1.99
N ARG A 123 9.33 18.14 -2.84
CA ARG A 123 8.55 16.93 -2.52
C ARG A 123 9.21 16.07 -1.46
N GLU A 124 10.54 15.99 -1.47
CA GLU A 124 11.30 15.23 -0.48
C GLU A 124 11.24 15.96 0.87
N LYS A 125 11.37 17.30 0.86
CA LYS A 125 11.24 18.13 2.05
C LYS A 125 9.86 17.98 2.71
N THR A 126 8.77 18.01 1.94
CA THR A 126 7.42 17.86 2.52
C THR A 126 7.20 16.49 3.14
N ILE A 127 7.65 15.42 2.49
CA ILE A 127 7.52 14.05 3.02
C ILE A 127 8.38 13.85 4.26
N LEU A 128 9.61 14.36 4.24
CA LEU A 128 10.50 14.29 5.40
C LEU A 128 9.93 15.11 6.56
N LYS A 129 9.32 16.27 6.31
CA LYS A 129 8.71 17.10 7.36
C LYS A 129 7.59 16.39 8.12
N GLU A 130 6.82 15.50 7.48
CA GLU A 130 5.82 14.67 8.15
C GLU A 130 6.44 13.58 9.04
N GLY A 131 7.70 13.21 8.78
CA GLY A 131 8.36 11.97 9.20
C GLY A 131 8.13 11.54 10.65
N LEU A 132 8.63 12.30 11.62
CA LEU A 132 8.60 11.88 13.03
C LEU A 132 7.19 11.80 13.64
N ASN A 133 6.20 12.46 13.02
CA ASN A 133 4.80 12.40 13.44
C ASN A 133 4.00 11.37 12.64
N PHE A 134 4.63 10.70 11.67
CA PHE A 134 3.94 9.86 10.70
C PHE A 134 4.40 8.41 10.78
N VAL A 135 3.53 7.55 11.30
CA VAL A 135 3.76 6.11 11.33
C VAL A 135 3.20 5.49 10.07
N ARG A 136 4.04 4.85 9.26
CA ARG A 136 3.61 4.13 8.05
C ARG A 136 2.69 2.96 8.43
N THR A 137 1.57 2.82 7.72
CA THR A 137 0.69 1.64 7.88
C THR A 137 1.46 0.37 7.50
N PRO A 138 1.58 -0.62 8.41
CA PRO A 138 2.23 -1.89 8.10
C PRO A 138 1.40 -2.65 7.05
N LYS A 139 2.08 -3.46 6.21
CA LYS A 139 1.40 -4.26 5.17
C LYS A 139 0.55 -5.39 5.77
N GLN A 140 0.99 -5.90 6.91
CA GLN A 140 0.33 -6.93 7.68
C GLN A 140 0.61 -6.67 9.17
N PRO A 141 -0.31 -7.02 10.07
CA PRO A 141 -0.01 -7.05 11.50
C PRO A 141 1.14 -8.02 11.79
N ALA A 142 1.84 -7.79 12.90
CA ALA A 142 2.82 -8.71 13.42
C ALA A 142 2.12 -9.91 14.08
N PHE A 143 1.52 -10.79 13.28
CA PHE A 143 0.76 -11.94 13.77
C PHE A 143 1.58 -12.85 14.66
N LEU A 144 2.85 -13.08 14.31
CA LEU A 144 3.75 -13.91 15.12
C LEU A 144 3.93 -13.32 16.51
N ASP A 145 4.18 -12.01 16.62
CA ASP A 145 4.37 -11.34 17.90
C ASP A 145 3.08 -11.39 18.74
N ILE A 146 1.92 -11.19 18.10
CA ILE A 146 0.62 -11.29 18.76
C ILE A 146 0.38 -12.73 19.26
N ILE A 147 0.62 -13.74 18.42
CA ILE A 147 0.43 -15.15 18.79
C ILE A 147 1.41 -15.54 19.89
N ALA A 148 2.69 -15.22 19.74
CA ALA A 148 3.72 -15.52 20.73
C ALA A 148 3.40 -14.86 22.08
N SER A 149 2.98 -13.58 22.07
CA SER A 149 2.54 -12.89 23.28
C SER A 149 1.32 -13.58 23.91
N VAL A 150 0.33 -13.97 23.12
CA VAL A 150 -0.84 -14.68 23.62
C VAL A 150 -0.44 -16.05 24.20
N GLU A 151 0.40 -16.82 23.52
CA GLU A 151 0.85 -18.14 23.98
C GLU A 151 1.65 -18.06 25.28
N ASP A 152 2.56 -17.08 25.38
CA ASP A 152 3.38 -16.85 26.56
C ASP A 152 2.51 -16.54 27.79
N ASN A 153 1.52 -15.65 27.62
CA ASN A 153 0.56 -15.32 28.68
C ASN A 153 -0.43 -16.44 29.00
N LEU A 154 -0.59 -17.44 28.13
CA LEU A 154 -1.44 -18.60 28.36
C LEU A 154 -0.71 -19.77 29.00
N SER A 155 0.61 -19.69 29.15
CA SER A 155 1.44 -20.75 29.78
C SER A 155 1.05 -21.00 31.25
N SER A 156 0.59 -19.98 31.97
CA SER A 156 0.21 -20.03 33.39
C SER A 156 -1.30 -20.25 33.63
N VAL A 157 -2.11 -20.39 32.57
CA VAL A 157 -3.57 -20.49 32.64
C VAL A 157 -4.00 -21.96 32.60
N ASP A 158 -5.16 -22.25 33.19
CA ASP A 158 -5.82 -23.56 33.08
C ASP A 158 -5.84 -24.09 31.63
N THR A 159 -5.51 -25.38 31.46
CA THR A 159 -5.25 -26.00 30.15
C THR A 159 -6.47 -25.92 29.23
N GLN A 160 -7.68 -26.06 29.77
CA GLN A 160 -8.91 -26.02 28.99
C GLN A 160 -9.19 -24.59 28.49
N LYS A 161 -9.06 -23.58 29.36
CA LYS A 161 -9.22 -22.16 28.96
C LYS A 161 -8.11 -21.72 27.99
N GLY A 162 -6.87 -22.16 28.23
CA GLY A 162 -5.74 -21.87 27.36
C GLY A 162 -5.93 -22.41 25.95
N THR A 163 -6.27 -23.69 25.80
CA THR A 163 -6.54 -24.29 24.49
C THR A 163 -7.68 -23.61 23.73
N GLN A 164 -8.75 -23.19 24.41
CA GLN A 164 -9.83 -22.44 23.79
C GLN A 164 -9.36 -21.08 23.26
N THR A 165 -8.60 -20.32 24.05
CA THR A 165 -8.06 -19.01 23.63
C THR A 165 -7.09 -19.14 22.47
N ARG A 166 -6.20 -20.15 22.49
CA ARG A 166 -5.32 -20.48 21.35
C ARG A 166 -6.11 -20.73 20.07
N ARG A 167 -7.15 -21.57 20.15
CA ARG A 167 -8.00 -21.90 19.01
C ARG A 167 -8.73 -20.68 18.46
N ASN A 168 -9.27 -19.85 19.35
CA ASN A 168 -9.94 -18.61 18.98
C ASN A 168 -8.99 -17.62 18.31
N SER A 169 -7.78 -17.43 18.87
CA SER A 169 -6.76 -16.53 18.31
C SER A 169 -6.33 -16.99 16.90
N SER A 170 -6.04 -18.29 16.75
CA SER A 170 -5.66 -18.89 15.46
C SER A 170 -6.77 -18.71 14.42
N THR A 171 -8.01 -18.94 14.82
CA THR A 171 -9.20 -18.81 13.96
C THR A 171 -9.43 -17.36 13.55
N LEU A 172 -9.27 -16.41 14.48
CA LEU A 172 -9.34 -14.97 14.19
C LEU A 172 -8.27 -14.57 13.18
N THR A 173 -7.01 -14.99 13.39
CA THR A 173 -5.91 -14.65 12.49
C THR A 173 -6.07 -15.27 11.10
N LEU A 174 -6.58 -16.51 10.99
CA LEU A 174 -6.77 -17.19 9.70
C LEU A 174 -7.93 -16.59 8.90
N ASN A 175 -9.03 -16.24 9.58
CA ASN A 175 -10.26 -15.79 8.93
C ASN A 175 -10.27 -14.27 8.68
N HIS A 176 -9.41 -13.51 9.35
CA HIS A 176 -9.39 -12.07 9.21
C HIS A 176 -8.70 -11.63 7.91
N HIS A 177 -9.49 -11.09 6.97
CA HIS A 177 -8.97 -10.43 5.78
C HIS A 177 -8.49 -9.01 6.11
N PHE A 178 -7.18 -8.84 6.31
CA PHE A 178 -6.57 -7.52 6.49
C PHE A 178 -6.62 -6.70 5.20
N ASN A 179 -7.55 -5.76 5.15
CA ASN A 179 -7.62 -4.73 4.11
C ASN A 179 -7.00 -3.44 4.65
N THR A 180 -5.68 -3.33 4.58
CA THR A 180 -4.97 -2.11 5.00
C THR A 180 -5.14 -1.02 3.95
N THR A 181 -5.72 0.11 4.30
CA THR A 181 -5.62 1.33 3.49
C THR A 181 -4.26 1.98 3.78
N PRO A 182 -3.33 2.01 2.80
CA PRO A 182 -2.05 2.66 3.03
C PRO A 182 -2.27 4.15 3.28
N ASN A 183 -1.65 4.67 4.33
CA ASN A 183 -1.67 6.10 4.64
C ASN A 183 -0.71 6.94 3.77
N LEU A 184 0.16 6.30 2.98
CA LEU A 184 1.01 6.94 1.97
C LEU A 184 0.52 6.61 0.56
N SER A 185 0.54 7.62 -0.31
CA SER A 185 0.37 7.43 -1.74
C SER A 185 1.54 6.66 -2.35
N ARG A 186 1.33 6.08 -3.53
CA ARG A 186 2.39 5.39 -4.29
C ARG A 186 3.56 6.32 -4.62
N TYR A 187 3.28 7.61 -4.83
CA TYR A 187 4.28 8.60 -5.16
C TYR A 187 5.16 8.92 -3.95
N GLU A 188 4.56 9.17 -2.78
CA GLU A 188 5.31 9.41 -1.54
C GLU A 188 6.14 8.19 -1.16
N MET A 189 5.57 6.99 -1.33
CA MET A 189 6.29 5.74 -1.10
C MET A 189 7.51 5.60 -2.02
N ASN A 190 7.37 5.94 -3.30
CA ASN A 190 8.48 5.90 -4.24
C ASN A 190 9.55 6.94 -3.90
N CYS A 191 9.14 8.13 -3.46
CA CYS A 191 10.05 9.18 -3.01
C CYS A 191 10.89 8.72 -1.81
N LEU A 192 10.24 8.15 -0.77
CA LEU A 192 10.95 7.55 0.38
C LEU A 192 11.89 6.43 -0.03
N ASN A 193 11.48 5.58 -0.97
CA ASN A 193 12.35 4.51 -1.47
C ASN A 193 13.53 5.04 -2.28
N GLN A 194 13.37 6.16 -2.99
CA GLN A 194 14.45 6.83 -3.70
C GLN A 194 15.44 7.45 -2.73
N LEU A 195 14.95 8.21 -1.74
CA LEU A 195 15.77 8.73 -0.64
C LEU A 195 16.54 7.63 0.08
N LYS A 196 15.88 6.50 0.40
CA LYS A 196 16.53 5.35 1.04
C LYS A 196 17.62 4.70 0.17
N ARG A 197 17.50 4.77 -1.16
CA ARG A 197 18.48 4.18 -2.10
C ARG A 197 19.72 5.05 -2.28
N GLN A 198 19.68 6.32 -1.88
CA GLN A 198 20.84 7.19 -1.93
C GLN A 198 21.86 6.69 -0.92
N SER A 199 22.93 6.05 -1.39
CA SER A 199 24.00 5.49 -0.55
C SER A 199 24.90 6.55 0.07
N ASN A 200 24.78 7.81 -0.35
CA ASN A 200 25.75 8.85 -0.01
C ASN A 200 25.33 9.68 1.21
N GLY A 201 24.11 9.48 1.71
CA GLY A 201 23.52 10.29 2.78
C GLY A 201 22.91 9.46 3.91
N ILE A 202 22.98 9.99 5.12
CA ILE A 202 22.26 9.52 6.30
C ILE A 202 21.12 10.49 6.58
N ILE A 203 19.93 9.94 6.80
CA ILE A 203 18.75 10.68 7.28
C ILE A 203 18.57 10.29 8.75
N THR A 204 18.74 11.25 9.65
CA THR A 204 18.64 11.02 11.10
C THR A 204 17.73 12.02 11.77
N LYS A 205 17.25 11.69 12.97
CA LYS A 205 16.55 12.62 13.84
C LYS A 205 17.57 13.58 14.46
N ALA A 206 17.23 14.86 14.57
CA ALA A 206 18.00 15.78 15.40
C ALA A 206 17.88 15.39 16.89
N ASN A 207 18.88 15.78 17.68
CA ASN A 207 18.81 15.66 19.14
C ASN A 207 17.67 16.50 19.74
N GLU A 208 17.40 17.67 19.15
CA GLU A 208 16.43 18.63 19.66
C GLU A 208 15.46 19.14 18.59
N GLY A 209 14.20 19.27 19.01
CA GLY A 209 13.10 19.60 18.11
C GLY A 209 12.76 18.43 17.19
N ASN A 210 11.53 18.40 16.70
CA ASN A 210 11.04 17.34 15.80
C ASN A 210 11.63 17.49 14.39
N GLN A 211 12.96 17.49 14.29
CA GLN A 211 13.71 17.85 13.11
C GLN A 211 14.42 16.63 12.55
N ILE A 212 14.55 16.62 11.23
CA ILE A 212 15.25 15.59 10.47
C ILE A 212 16.46 16.24 9.83
N VAL A 213 17.62 15.65 10.02
CA VAL A 213 18.89 16.12 9.48
C VAL A 213 19.37 15.12 8.43
N ILE A 214 19.78 15.64 7.28
CA ILE A 214 20.42 14.85 6.23
C ILE A 214 21.91 15.20 6.21
N LEU A 215 22.75 14.17 6.34
CA LEU A 215 24.20 14.28 6.46
C LEU A 215 24.87 13.46 5.35
N VAL A 216 26.08 13.84 4.96
CA VAL A 216 26.94 12.96 4.14
C VAL A 216 27.52 11.86 5.03
N ILE A 217 27.52 10.61 4.54
CA ILE A 217 28.00 9.45 5.33
C ILE A 217 29.45 9.60 5.81
N THR A 218 30.34 10.10 4.95
CA THR A 218 31.76 10.25 5.27
C THR A 218 31.95 11.27 6.39
N THR A 219 31.38 12.46 6.22
CA THR A 219 31.43 13.53 7.24
C THR A 219 30.79 13.12 8.56
N TYR A 220 29.68 12.37 8.51
CA TYR A 220 29.05 11.84 9.72
C TYR A 220 29.98 10.86 10.44
N SER A 221 30.56 9.92 9.70
CA SER A 221 31.44 8.89 10.26
C SER A 221 32.71 9.50 10.85
N GLU A 222 33.34 10.44 10.16
CA GLU A 222 34.52 11.19 10.63
C GLU A 222 34.21 11.92 11.94
N LYS A 223 33.15 12.72 12.00
CA LYS A 223 32.74 13.42 13.22
C LYS A 223 32.39 12.46 14.36
N MET A 224 31.76 11.34 14.04
CA MET A 224 31.43 10.33 15.04
C MET A 224 32.70 9.70 15.61
N THR A 225 33.68 9.37 14.77
CA THR A 225 34.98 8.88 15.24
C THR A 225 35.75 9.92 16.05
N GLU A 226 35.73 11.20 15.65
CA GLU A 226 36.35 12.30 16.40
C GLU A 226 35.73 12.44 17.81
N ILE A 227 34.40 12.42 17.89
CA ILE A 227 33.67 12.48 19.17
C ILE A 227 34.02 11.28 20.05
N LEU A 228 34.07 10.06 19.47
CA LEU A 228 34.41 8.84 20.21
C LEU A 228 35.87 8.81 20.66
N ASN A 229 36.79 9.40 19.89
CA ASN A 229 38.22 9.50 20.22
C ASN A 229 38.54 10.64 21.20
N THR A 230 37.54 11.42 21.61
CA THR A 230 37.70 12.43 22.65
C THR A 230 37.83 11.74 24.02
N ASN A 231 38.61 12.32 24.95
CA ASN A 231 38.83 11.84 26.33
C ASN A 231 37.55 11.65 27.20
N LYS A 232 36.36 11.87 26.63
CA LYS A 232 35.05 11.70 27.28
C LYS A 232 34.55 10.26 27.24
N TYR A 233 35.04 9.44 26.30
CA TYR A 233 34.63 8.04 26.16
C TYR A 233 35.82 7.13 26.43
N THR A 234 35.56 5.98 27.03
CA THR A 234 36.55 4.93 27.26
C THR A 234 36.05 3.64 26.63
N THR A 235 36.96 2.89 26.01
CA THR A 235 36.65 1.57 25.48
C THR A 235 36.34 0.63 26.64
N LEU A 236 35.15 0.02 26.62
CA LEU A 236 34.79 -1.01 27.58
C LEU A 236 35.60 -2.27 27.30
N SER A 237 36.25 -2.82 28.33
CA SER A 237 37.07 -4.02 28.20
C SER A 237 36.25 -5.29 27.98
N ASN A 238 35.02 -5.33 28.48
CA ASN A 238 34.11 -6.48 28.40
C ASN A 238 32.71 -6.01 27.99
N GLU A 239 31.95 -6.85 27.28
CA GLU A 239 30.57 -6.54 26.92
C GLU A 239 29.67 -6.66 28.17
N PRO A 240 29.08 -5.58 28.69
CA PRO A 240 28.30 -5.63 29.92
C PRO A 240 26.97 -6.40 29.77
N THR A 241 26.55 -6.68 28.52
CA THR A 241 25.32 -7.41 28.20
C THR A 241 25.41 -8.91 28.53
N GLU A 242 26.59 -9.51 28.59
CA GLU A 242 26.70 -10.92 28.99
C GLU A 242 26.40 -11.14 30.48
N ALA A 243 26.76 -10.18 31.34
CA ALA A 243 26.53 -10.28 32.77
C ALA A 243 25.04 -10.22 33.15
N SER A 244 24.20 -9.53 32.36
CA SER A 244 22.75 -9.47 32.62
C SER A 244 21.99 -10.72 32.13
N ARG A 245 22.55 -11.47 31.17
CA ARG A 245 21.94 -12.70 30.64
C ARG A 245 22.10 -13.92 31.55
N GLN A 246 23.09 -13.93 32.45
CA GLN A 246 23.32 -15.06 33.36
C GLN A 246 22.46 -15.04 34.64
N ASN A 247 21.71 -13.95 34.88
CA ASN A 247 20.90 -13.77 36.08
C ASN A 247 19.38 -13.93 35.84
N THR A 248 18.96 -14.57 34.74
CA THR A 248 17.56 -14.90 34.44
C THR A 248 17.46 -16.37 34.07
#